data_AF-A0A497GLY6-F1
#
_entry.id   AF-A0A497GLY6-F1
#
_cell.length_a   1.000
_cell.length_b   1.000
_cell.length_c   1.000
_cell.angle_alpha   90.00
_cell.angle_beta   90.00
_cell.angle_gamma   90.00
#
_symmetry.space_group_name_H-M   'P 1'
#
loop_
_entity.id
_entity.type
_entity.pdbx_description
1 polymer ?
#
loop_
_entity_poly.entity_id
_entity_poly.type
_entity_poly.pdbx_seq_one_letter_code
_entity_poly.pdbx_strand_id
1 'polypeptide(L)' 'MKIGIIGCGEIAVQAAKAIHLAKNAEIGIVMDIREHLAKDLGTKYNVPYTTDLNEVLKPM' A
#
# COMPACT_ATOMS: atom_id res chain seq x y z
N MET A 1 4.14 -12.60 -4.84
CA MET A 1 2.75 -12.11 -4.87
C MET A 1 2.77 -10.62 -4.62
N LYS A 2 2.24 -9.81 -5.54
CA LYS A 2 2.19 -8.36 -5.39
C LYS A 2 0.86 -7.96 -4.75
N ILE A 3 0.91 -7.18 -3.68
CA ILE A 3 -0.26 -6.85 -2.86
C ILE A 3 -0.52 -5.35 -2.93
N GLY A 4 -1.74 -4.95 -3.28
CA GLY A 4 -2.24 -3.58 -3.09
C GLY A 4 -2.86 -3.42 -1.71
N ILE A 5 -2.62 -2.30 -1.04
CA ILE A 5 -3.24 -1.97 0.25
C ILE A 5 -4.24 -0.84 0.05
N ILE A 6 -5.50 -1.06 0.42
CA ILE A 6 -6.57 -0.05 0.40
C ILE A 6 -6.95 0.26 1.85
N GLY A 7 -6.77 1.52 2.26
CA GLY A 7 -6.83 2.01 3.63
C GLY A 7 -5.45 1.97 4.30
N CYS A 8 -4.96 3.13 4.75
CA CYS A 8 -3.64 3.33 5.37
C CYS A 8 -3.73 3.71 6.87
N GLY A 9 -4.74 3.20 7.57
CA GLY A 9 -4.89 3.37 9.02
C GLY A 9 -3.96 2.47 9.85
N GLU A 10 -4.14 2.45 11.17
CA GLU A 10 -3.24 1.79 12.12
C GLU A 10 -2.98 0.30 11.80
N ILE A 11 -4.00 -0.45 11.39
CA ILE A 11 -3.87 -1.89 11.06
C ILE A 11 -2.99 -2.08 9.81
N ALA A 12 -3.10 -1.18 8.83
CA ALA A 12 -2.35 -1.26 7.58
C ALA A 12 -0.84 -1.15 7.81
N VAL A 13 -0.41 -0.43 8.84
CA VAL A 13 1.02 -0.33 9.21
C VAL A 13 1.59 -1.69 9.59
N GLN A 14 0.85 -2.49 10.36
CA GLN A 14 1.29 -3.84 10.75
C GLN A 14 1.24 -4.80 9.56
N ALA A 15 0.21 -4.73 8.74
CA ALA A 15 0.10 -5.53 7.52
C ALA A 15 1.24 -5.23 6.54
N ALA A 16 1.52 -3.95 6.27
CA ALA A 16 2.62 -3.52 5.40
C ALA A 16 3.98 -4.01 5.91
N LYS A 17 4.22 -3.94 7.23
CA LYS A 17 5.44 -4.50 7.84
C LYS A 17 5.55 -6.01 7.61
N ALA A 18 4.48 -6.76 7.81
CA ALA A 18 4.48 -8.20 7.59
C ALA A 18 4.74 -8.57 6.12
N ILE A 19 4.11 -7.85 5.18
CA ILE A 19 4.30 -8.05 3.75
C ILE A 19 5.74 -7.74 3.35
N HIS A 20 6.30 -6.61 3.82
CA HIS A 20 7.67 -6.22 3.51
C HIS A 20 8.72 -7.23 4.01
N LEU A 21 8.45 -7.92 5.11
CA LEU A 21 9.35 -8.96 5.65
C LEU A 21 9.14 -10.34 5.00
N ALA A 22 8.05 -10.54 4.26
CA ALA A 22 7.75 -11.82 3.63
C ALA A 22 8.70 -12.08 2.45
N LYS A 23 9.13 -13.34 2.27
CA LYS A 23 10.02 -13.73 1.16
C LYS A 23 9.31 -13.93 -0.17
N ASN A 24 7.99 -14.06 -0.15
CA ASN A 24 7.16 -14.42 -1.30
C ASN A 24 6.10 -13.36 -1.63
N ALA A 25 6.14 -12.20 -0.98
CA ALA A 25 5.21 -11.10 -1.22
C ALA A 25 5.92 -9.75 -1.20
N GLU A 26 5.32 -8.78 -1.90
CA GLU A 26 5.78 -7.39 -1.92
C GLU A 26 4.57 -6.45 -1.98
N ILE A 27 4.75 -5.23 -1.49
CA ILE A 27 3.73 -4.17 -1.60
C ILE A 27 3.86 -3.56 -2.99
N GLY A 28 2.77 -3.54 -3.75
CA GLY A 28 2.75 -3.01 -5.11
C GLY A 28 2.33 -1.56 -5.22
N ILE A 29 1.33 -1.17 -4.41
CA ILE A 29 0.76 0.17 -4.35
C ILE A 29 -0.03 0.28 -3.04
N VAL A 30 -0.10 1.49 -2.47
CA VAL A 30 -0.97 1.78 -1.32
C VAL A 30 -1.98 2.87 -1.68
N MET A 31 -3.15 2.85 -1.05
CA MET A 31 -4.22 3.81 -1.32
C MET A 31 -4.96 4.16 -0.03
N ASP A 32 -5.28 5.44 0.13
CA ASP A 32 -6.21 5.94 1.15
C ASP A 32 -6.91 7.19 0.57
N ILE A 33 -8.14 7.44 0.99
CA ILE A 33 -8.85 8.68 0.61
C ILE A 33 -8.17 9.93 1.18
N ARG A 34 -7.43 9.78 2.29
CA ARG A 34 -6.58 10.81 2.88
C ARG A 34 -5.17 10.68 2.30
N GLU A 35 -4.86 11.54 1.34
CA GLU A 35 -3.59 11.52 0.60
C GLU A 35 -2.36 11.45 1.52
N HIS A 36 -2.34 12.19 2.63
CA HIS A 36 -1.20 12.19 3.55
C HIS A 36 -0.92 10.82 4.16
N LEU A 37 -1.94 9.98 4.39
CA LEU A 37 -1.75 8.60 4.89
C LEU A 37 -1.23 7.66 3.80
N ALA A 38 -1.78 7.78 2.59
CA ALA A 38 -1.29 7.03 1.42
C ALA A 38 0.18 7.36 1.15
N LYS A 39 0.51 8.66 1.16
CA LYS A 39 1.86 9.17 0.96
C LYS A 39 2.83 8.74 2.05
N ASP A 40 2.44 8.80 3.32
CA ASP A 40 3.29 8.38 4.44
C ASP A 40 3.67 6.90 4.32
N LEU A 41 2.69 6.02 4.13
CA LEU A 41 2.92 4.59 4.00
C LEU A 41 3.68 4.24 2.70
N GLY A 42 3.33 4.89 1.58
CA GLY A 42 3.97 4.68 0.30
C GLY A 42 5.44 5.09 0.31
N THR A 43 5.74 6.25 0.90
CA THR A 43 7.13 6.73 1.07
C THR A 43 7.92 5.80 1.99
N LYS A 44 7.33 5.36 3.12
CA LYS A 44 7.99 4.46 4.09
C LYS A 44 8.47 3.15 3.46
N TYR A 45 7.70 2.58 2.54
CA TYR A 45 8.03 1.33 1.86
C TYR A 45 8.57 1.52 0.44
N ASN A 46 8.76 2.77 0.01
CA ASN A 46 9.19 3.15 -1.34
C ASN A 46 8.33 2.51 -2.44
N VAL A 47 7.02 2.65 -2.33
CA VAL A 47 6.02 2.14 -3.29
C VAL A 47 5.11 3.25 -3.78
N PRO A 48 4.51 3.11 -4.97
CA PRO A 48 3.47 4.01 -5.45
C PRO A 48 2.34 4.16 -4.43
N TYR A 49 1.76 5.36 -4.37
CA TYR A 49 0.56 5.64 -3.60
C TYR A 49 -0.46 6.41 -4.44
N THR A 50 -1.73 6.30 -4.08
CA THR A 50 -2.82 6.97 -4.79
C THR A 50 -3.99 7.28 -3.85
N THR A 51 -4.89 8.14 -4.29
CA THR A 51 -6.22 8.36 -3.69
C THR A 51 -7.34 7.75 -4.54
N ASP A 52 -7.01 7.16 -5.70
CA ASP A 52 -7.98 6.56 -6.63
C ASP A 52 -7.96 5.03 -6.53
N LEU A 53 -9.11 4.45 -6.17
CA LEU A 53 -9.31 3.01 -6.09
C LEU A 53 -9.06 2.31 -7.43
N ASN A 54 -9.40 2.96 -8.55
CA ASN A 54 -9.25 2.37 -9.88
C ASN A 54 -7.78 2.15 -10.24
N GLU A 55 -6.88 2.99 -9.72
CA GLU A 55 -5.45 2.81 -9.91
C GLU A 55 -4.88 1.58 -9.18
N VAL A 56 -5.57 1.09 -8.14
CA VAL A 56 -5.16 -0.13 -7.44
C VAL A 56 -5.71 -1.38 -8.13
N LEU A 57 -6.94 -1.31 -8.63
CA LEU A 57 -7.68 -2.46 -9.18
C LEU A 57 -7.48 -2.68 -10.69
N LYS A 58 -6.84 -1.73 -11.39
CA LYS A 58 -6.54 -1.88 -12.81
C LYS A 58 -5.71 -3.16 -13.05
N PRO A 59 -6.05 -3.97 -14.07
CA PRO A 59 -5.22 -5.10 -14.46
C PRO A 59 -3.79 -4.59 -14.74
N MET A 60 -2.80 -5.25 -14.16
CA MET A 60 -1.39 -4.97 -14.40
C MET A 60 -0.90 -5.67 -15.66
#